data_AF-A0A0B4ZYG9-F1
#
_entry.id   AF-A0A0B4ZYG9-F1
#
_cell.length_a   1.000
_cell.length_b   1.000
_cell.length_c   1.000
_cell.angle_alpha   90.00
_cell.angle_beta   90.00
_cell.angle_gamma   90.00
#
_symmetry.space_group_name_H-M   'P 1'
#
loop_
_entity.id
_entity.type
_entity.pdbx_description
1 polymer ?
#
loop_
_entity_poly.entity_id
_entity_poly.type
_entity_poly.pdbx_seq_one_letter_code
_entity_poly.pdbx_strand_id
1 'polypeptide(L)'
;CSMTICGSVVQFTSKEATASQKLWVIQYTCGLVLQLFLYCWHSNEVTLQSKVVDGGIYNSNWWKSDVRVRKQLILLAGKLNRPLVLDAGPYTTLSVPT
;
A
#
# COMPACT_ATOMS: atom_id res chain seq x y z
N CYS A 1 -13.10 1.18 8.39
CA CYS A 1 -12.25 2.37 8.61
C CYS A 1 -13.03 3.67 8.55
N SER A 2 -13.75 3.98 7.46
CA SER A 2 -14.54 5.23 7.36
C SER A 2 -15.64 5.35 8.44
N MET A 3 -16.45 4.31 8.63
CA MET A 3 -17.50 4.29 9.66
C MET A 3 -16.95 4.35 11.09
N THR A 4 -15.81 3.71 11.34
CA THR A 4 -15.15 3.69 12.67
C THR A 4 -14.50 5.02 13.00
N ILE A 5 -13.92 5.70 12.01
CA ILE A 5 -13.36 7.06 12.16
C ILE A 5 -14.49 8.08 12.35
N CYS A 6 -15.59 7.96 11.60
CA CYS A 6 -16.75 8.83 11.77
C CYS A 6 -17.40 8.67 13.16
N GLY A 7 -17.61 7.43 13.60
CA GLY A 7 -18.17 7.13 14.92
C GLY A 7 -17.30 7.62 16.08
N SER A 8 -15.97 7.54 15.97
CA SER A 8 -15.04 8.04 16.98
C SER A 8 -15.03 9.58 17.08
N VAL A 9 -15.12 10.29 15.95
CA VAL A 9 -15.27 11.76 15.92
C VAL A 9 -16.57 12.20 16.60
N VAL A 10 -17.67 11.47 16.38
CA VAL A 10 -18.97 11.74 17.03
C VAL A 10 -18.93 11.44 18.53
N GLN A 11 -18.27 10.36 18.96
CA GLN A 11 -18.06 10.06 20.39
C GLN A 11 -17.12 11.05 21.08
N PHE A 12 -16.24 11.72 20.34
CA PHE A 12 -15.35 12.75 20.89
C PHE A 12 -16.08 14.09 21.12
N THR A 13 -17.00 14.45 20.22
CA THR A 13 -17.77 15.71 20.28
C THR A 13 -18.94 15.66 21.28
N SER A 14 -19.40 14.48 21.67
CA SER A 14 -20.42 14.34 22.71
C SER A 14 -19.90 14.82 24.09
N LYS A 15 -20.74 15.60 24.78
CA LYS A 15 -20.41 16.26 26.06
C LYS A 15 -20.39 15.31 27.26
N GLU A 16 -20.90 14.09 27.10
CA GLU A 16 -21.14 13.08 28.16
C GLU A 16 -19.97 12.07 28.32
N ALA A 17 -18.83 12.27 27.66
CA ALA A 17 -17.75 11.28 27.64
C ALA A 17 -16.68 11.54 28.71
N THR A 18 -16.41 10.52 29.54
CA THR A 18 -15.35 10.52 30.56
C THR A 18 -13.97 10.71 29.92
N ALA A 19 -13.06 11.43 30.59
CA ALA A 19 -11.70 11.71 30.09
C ALA A 19 -10.94 10.42 29.68
N SER A 20 -11.13 9.33 30.42
CA SER A 20 -10.56 8.01 30.09
C SER A 20 -11.08 7.50 28.74
N GLN A 21 -12.40 7.51 28.50
CA GLN A 21 -12.99 7.05 27.24
C GLN A 21 -12.50 7.87 26.04
N LYS A 22 -12.34 9.18 26.19
CA LYS A 22 -11.78 10.03 25.12
C LYS A 22 -10.34 9.65 24.78
N LEU A 23 -9.50 9.38 25.78
CA LEU A 23 -8.11 8.95 25.58
C LEU A 23 -8.03 7.60 24.85
N TRP A 24 -8.86 6.63 25.23
CA TRP A 24 -8.93 5.33 24.54
C TRP A 24 -9.35 5.47 23.07
N VAL A 25 -10.35 6.29 22.78
CA VAL A 25 -10.82 6.54 21.41
C VAL A 25 -9.76 7.24 20.56
N ILE A 26 -9.04 8.23 21.12
CA ILE A 26 -7.93 8.91 20.44
C ILE A 26 -6.81 7.90 20.12
N GLN A 27 -6.37 7.11 21.09
CA GLN A 27 -5.30 6.13 20.91
C GLN A 27 -5.66 5.11 19.83
N TYR A 28 -6.88 4.59 19.86
CA TYR A 28 -7.39 3.65 18.87
C TYR A 28 -7.44 4.25 17.46
N THR A 29 -7.93 5.49 17.34
CA THR A 29 -8.03 6.17 16.04
C THR A 29 -6.65 6.49 15.47
N CYS A 30 -5.69 6.91 16.30
CA CYS A 30 -4.30 7.14 15.90
C CYS A 30 -3.65 5.85 15.35
N GLY A 31 -3.86 4.72 16.02
CA GLY A 31 -3.39 3.41 15.56
C GLY A 31 -3.95 3.02 14.18
N LEU A 32 -5.25 3.24 13.95
CA LEU A 32 -5.88 2.98 12.65
C LEU A 32 -5.32 3.87 11.53
N VAL A 33 -5.06 5.15 11.81
CA VAL A 33 -4.47 6.08 10.84
C VAL A 33 -3.04 5.67 10.49
N LEU A 34 -2.23 5.31 11.49
CA LEU A 34 -0.88 4.80 11.29
C LEU A 34 -0.87 3.52 10.45
N GLN A 35 -1.78 2.58 10.74
CA GLN A 35 -1.90 1.34 9.97
C GLN A 35 -2.25 1.62 8.50
N LEU A 36 -3.17 2.54 8.23
CA LEU A 36 -3.52 2.94 6.87
C LEU A 36 -2.34 3.63 6.17
N PHE A 37 -1.66 4.53 6.86
CA PHE A 37 -0.47 5.22 6.33
C PHE A 37 0.63 4.22 5.94
N LEU A 38 0.95 3.28 6.82
CA LEU A 38 1.94 2.23 6.55
C LEU A 38 1.52 1.36 5.36
N TYR A 39 0.23 1.03 5.23
CA TYR A 39 -0.25 0.24 4.10
C TYR A 39 -0.15 1.00 2.78
N CYS A 40 -0.54 2.28 2.74
CA CYS A 40 -0.40 3.12 1.56
C CYS A 40 1.07 3.39 1.19
N TRP A 41 1.94 3.58 2.20
CA TRP A 41 3.37 3.77 2.00
C TRP A 41 4.02 2.51 1.42
N HIS A 42 3.75 1.35 2.03
CA HIS A 42 4.30 0.08 1.57
C HIS A 42 3.79 -0.29 0.17
N SER A 43 2.51 -0.02 -0.11
CA SER A 43 1.92 -0.14 -1.45
C SER A 43 2.72 0.66 -2.49
N ASN A 44 2.98 1.94 -2.19
CA ASN A 44 3.72 2.83 -3.08
C ASN A 44 5.18 2.37 -3.31
N GLU A 45 5.88 1.98 -2.23
CA GLU A 45 7.25 1.46 -2.32
C GLU A 45 7.31 0.17 -3.16
N VAL A 46 6.37 -0.77 -2.94
CA VAL A 46 6.29 -2.00 -3.72
C VAL A 46 6.01 -1.71 -5.19
N THR A 47 5.12 -0.75 -5.50
CA THR A 47 4.89 -0.33 -6.89
C THR A 47 6.12 0.31 -7.52
N LEU A 48 6.87 1.14 -6.78
CA LEU A 48 8.10 1.77 -7.27
C LEU A 48 9.19 0.74 -7.54
N GLN A 49 9.43 -0.17 -6.58
CA GLN A 49 10.39 -1.26 -6.71
C GLN A 49 10.04 -2.20 -7.87
N SER A 50 8.75 -2.50 -8.08
CA SER A 50 8.29 -3.30 -9.22
C SER A 50 8.67 -2.67 -10.57
N LYS A 51 8.50 -1.35 -10.72
CA LYS A 51 8.91 -0.62 -11.93
C LYS A 51 10.43 -0.62 -12.13
N VAL A 52 11.20 -0.49 -11.05
CA VAL A 52 12.68 -0.54 -11.10
C VAL A 52 13.16 -1.94 -11.52
N VAL A 53 12.55 -3.00 -10.99
CA VAL A 53 12.88 -4.38 -11.36
C VAL A 53 12.55 -4.67 -12.82
N ASP A 54 11.40 -4.19 -13.33
CA ASP A 54 11.05 -4.31 -14.75
C ASP A 54 12.12 -3.65 -15.65
N GLY A 55 12.49 -2.40 -15.37
CA GLY A 55 13.56 -1.70 -16.11
C GLY A 55 14.96 -2.33 -15.95
N GLY A 56 15.24 -2.95 -14.81
CA GLY A 56 16.49 -3.66 -14.52
C GLY A 56 16.65 -4.95 -15.33
N ILE A 57 15.56 -5.66 -15.61
CA ILE A 57 15.59 -6.85 -16.49
C ILE A 57 16.05 -6.45 -17.90
N TYR A 58 15.50 -5.37 -18.45
CA TYR A 58 15.87 -4.89 -19.79
C TYR A 58 17.30 -4.33 -19.87
N ASN A 59 17.79 -3.68 -18.79
CA ASN A 59 19.17 -3.17 -18.71
C ASN A 59 20.22 -4.25 -18.37
N SER A 60 19.81 -5.44 -17.97
CA SER A 60 20.75 -6.54 -17.70
C SER A 60 21.29 -7.14 -19.01
N ASN A 61 22.46 -7.79 -18.97
CA ASN A 61 22.98 -8.57 -20.10
C ASN A 61 22.20 -9.89 -20.31
N TRP A 62 20.87 -9.85 -20.24
CA TRP A 62 19.96 -11.00 -20.33
C TRP A 62 20.16 -11.80 -21.62
N TRP A 63 20.67 -11.17 -22.68
CA TRP A 63 20.97 -11.85 -23.93
C TRP A 63 22.18 -12.79 -23.87
N LYS A 64 23.06 -12.58 -22.88
CA LYS A 64 24.29 -13.35 -22.66
C LYS A 64 24.09 -14.46 -21.61
N SER A 65 22.92 -14.52 -20.97
CA SER A 65 22.56 -15.54 -19.98
C SER A 65 22.09 -16.85 -20.61
N ASP A 66 22.15 -17.92 -19.82
CA ASP A 66 21.69 -19.26 -20.21
C ASP A 66 20.21 -19.26 -20.66
N VAL A 67 19.84 -20.19 -21.55
CA VAL A 67 18.48 -20.34 -22.10
C VAL A 67 17.45 -20.54 -20.98
N ARG A 68 17.81 -21.23 -19.89
CA ARG A 68 16.93 -21.41 -18.73
C ARG A 68 16.64 -20.10 -18.02
N VAL A 69 17.68 -19.28 -17.80
CA VAL A 69 17.57 -17.96 -17.16
C VAL A 69 16.77 -16.99 -18.03
N ARG A 70 17.00 -17.00 -19.35
CA ARG A 70 16.23 -16.21 -20.33
C ARG A 70 14.73 -16.50 -20.27
N LYS A 71 14.33 -17.79 -20.23
CA LYS A 71 12.91 -18.17 -20.10
C LYS A 71 12.29 -17.63 -18.80
N GLN A 72 13.02 -17.71 -17.68
CA GLN A 72 12.55 -17.19 -16.40
C GLN A 72 12.43 -15.66 -16.41
N LEU A 73 13.37 -14.95 -17.02
CA LEU A 73 13.33 -13.49 -17.16
C LEU A 73 12.14 -13.03 -18.02
N ILE A 74 11.83 -13.71 -19.12
CA ILE A 74 10.67 -13.39 -19.96
C ILE A 74 9.35 -13.59 -19.20
N LEU A 75 9.23 -14.68 -18.43
CA LEU A 75 8.06 -14.92 -17.58
C LEU A 75 7.92 -13.86 -16.47
N LEU A 76 9.04 -13.46 -15.88
CA LEU A 76 9.08 -12.41 -14.85
C LEU A 76 8.70 -11.05 -15.44
N ALA A 77 9.28 -10.66 -16.58
CA ALA A 77 8.94 -9.42 -17.29
C ALA A 77 7.45 -9.40 -17.68
N GLY A 78 6.91 -10.50 -18.20
CA GLY A 78 5.48 -10.61 -18.51
C GLY A 78 4.57 -10.44 -17.28
N LYS A 79 5.01 -10.86 -16.09
CA LYS A 79 4.29 -10.63 -14.84
C LYS A 79 4.44 -9.21 -14.29
N LEU A 80 5.63 -8.63 -14.40
CA LEU A 80 5.92 -7.26 -13.93
C LEU A 80 5.34 -6.18 -14.83
N ASN A 81 5.05 -6.51 -16.10
CA ASN A 81 4.40 -5.61 -17.05
C ASN A 81 3.01 -5.15 -16.56
N ARG A 82 2.35 -5.94 -15.70
CA ARG A 82 1.20 -5.43 -14.94
C ARG A 82 1.73 -4.67 -13.73
N PRO A 83 1.55 -3.33 -13.67
CA PRO A 83 1.96 -2.58 -12.50
C PRO A 83 1.24 -3.17 -11.29
N LEU A 84 2.02 -3.56 -10.28
CA LEU A 84 1.51 -4.14 -9.05
C LEU A 84 0.95 -2.99 -8.21
N VAL A 85 -0.23 -2.52 -8.62
CA VAL A 85 -1.01 -1.50 -7.94
C VAL A 85 -1.90 -2.21 -6.95
N LEU A 86 -1.71 -1.96 -5.66
CA LEU A 86 -2.67 -2.40 -4.66
C LEU A 86 -3.89 -1.50 -4.77
N ASP A 87 -4.96 -2.05 -5.33
CA ASP A 87 -6.24 -1.39 -5.45
C ASP A 87 -7.11 -1.71 -4.24
N ALA A 88 -7.80 -0.71 -3.67
CA ALA A 88 -8.85 -0.95 -2.66
C ALA A 88 -10.13 -1.40 -3.39
N GLY A 89 -10.08 -2.60 -3.97
CA GLY A 89 -11.15 -3.09 -4.85
C GLY A 89 -11.31 -2.23 -6.12
N PRO A 90 -12.49 -2.20 -6.76
CA PRO A 90 -12.72 -1.42 -7.99
C PRO A 90 -12.89 0.09 -7.76
N TYR A 91 -12.64 0.58 -6.53
CA TYR A 91 -13.09 1.90 -6.11
C TYR A 91 -11.95 2.93 -6.09
N THR A 92 -10.76 2.60 -5.58
CA THR A 92 -9.66 3.56 -5.46
C THR A 92 -8.29 2.87 -5.37
N THR A 93 -7.31 3.36 -6.11
CA THR A 93 -5.91 2.90 -5.96
C THR A 93 -5.36 3.37 -4.61
N LEU A 94 -4.82 2.46 -3.81
CA LEU A 94 -4.17 2.78 -2.53
C LEU A 94 -2.75 3.29 -2.80
N SER A 95 -2.67 4.47 -3.41
CA SER A 95 -1.43 5.25 -3.54
C SER A 95 -1.61 6.56 -2.79
N VAL A 96 -0.58 6.97 -2.05
CA VAL A 96 -0.53 8.31 -1.47
C VAL A 96 -0.59 9.32 -2.64
N PRO A 97 -1.55 10.27 -2.66
CA PRO A 97 -1.50 11.36 -3.62
C PRO A 97 -0.26 12.20 -3.30
N THR A 98 0.72 12.14 -4.19
CA THR A 98 1.84 13.10 -4.24
C THR A 98 1.37 14.40 -4.82
#